data_AF-A0ABD4UF94-F1
#
_entry.id   AF-A0ABD4UF94-F1
#
_cell.length_a   1.000
_cell.length_b   1.000
_cell.length_c   1.000
_cell.angle_alpha   90.00
_cell.angle_beta   90.00
_cell.angle_gamma   90.00
#
_symmetry.space_group_name_H-M   'P 1'
#
loop_
_entity.id
_entity.type
_entity.pdbx_description
1 polymer ?
#
loop_
_entity_poly.entity_id
_entity_poly.type
_entity_poly.pdbx_seq_one_letter_code
_entity_poly.pdbx_strand_id
1 'polypeptide(L)'
;MSLFNFASRIVDQKLDDSARAHAPKLDRVDTGLPFNAQIGALLVIPRAEFALLDASLLDTPKDAHLPIESASRLHMNGDEDLKLFRLYTSLGEDRLGIGGAFLQVLCGADSLEDIRDVAYYQFLTRQYPVTAEEQAPFRGEGFGLGEMDYYMAEDQLSQISGMSDSRLDALLPGDIAEIHFTREGGVGQYVSPFRATENRLDDAVGDRGMKKDLSFMQYTRTLAGGQSERLLISFENVLSRDGQTSAAVYVDFLAGLALDRNKVKVL
;
A
#
# COMPACT_ATOMS: atom_id res chain seq x y z
N MET A 1 40.68 -33.03 -13.17
CA MET A 1 40.19 -31.78 -12.55
C MET A 1 41.36 -31.12 -11.83
N SER A 2 42.00 -30.14 -12.47
CA SER A 2 43.34 -29.65 -12.10
C SER A 2 43.28 -28.53 -11.04
N LEU A 3 44.22 -28.55 -10.09
CA LEU A 3 44.44 -27.55 -9.03
C LEU A 3 44.50 -26.09 -9.55
N PHE A 4 44.87 -25.90 -10.82
CA PHE A 4 44.92 -24.59 -11.48
C PHE A 4 43.56 -23.92 -11.63
N ASN A 5 42.46 -24.68 -11.80
CA ASN A 5 41.10 -24.10 -11.92
C ASN A 5 40.53 -23.65 -10.57
N PHE A 6 41.10 -24.12 -9.45
CA PHE A 6 40.66 -23.73 -8.12
C PHE A 6 41.33 -22.43 -7.67
N ALA A 7 42.60 -22.25 -8.05
CA ALA A 7 43.35 -21.03 -7.76
C ALA A 7 42.82 -19.80 -8.52
N SER A 8 42.45 -19.95 -9.80
CA SER A 8 41.85 -18.85 -10.58
C SER A 8 40.52 -18.40 -9.98
N ARG A 9 39.66 -19.34 -9.60
CA ARG A 9 38.35 -19.06 -9.01
C ARG A 9 38.41 -18.33 -7.67
N ILE A 10 39.43 -18.63 -6.84
CA ILE A 10 39.66 -17.92 -5.57
C ILE A 10 40.20 -16.51 -5.81
N VAL A 11 41.03 -16.32 -6.83
CA VAL A 11 41.55 -14.99 -7.20
C VAL A 11 40.44 -14.11 -7.77
N ASP A 12 39.59 -14.66 -8.64
CA ASP A 12 38.43 -13.95 -9.19
C ASP A 12 37.43 -13.57 -8.08
N GLN A 13 37.16 -14.48 -7.14
CA GLN A 13 36.29 -14.22 -5.99
C GLN A 13 36.86 -13.13 -5.07
N LYS A 14 38.18 -13.13 -4.82
CA LYS A 14 38.83 -12.07 -4.03
C LYS A 14 38.89 -10.73 -4.75
N LEU A 15 39.02 -10.73 -6.08
CA LEU A 15 38.97 -9.53 -6.90
C LEU A 15 37.56 -8.92 -6.87
N ASP A 16 36.51 -9.74 -7.00
CA ASP A 16 35.10 -9.30 -6.87
C ASP A 16 34.78 -8.76 -5.47
N ASP A 17 35.26 -9.43 -4.41
CA ASP A 17 35.08 -8.96 -3.04
C ASP A 17 35.83 -7.64 -2.79
N SER A 18 37.03 -7.48 -3.36
CA SER A 18 37.80 -6.24 -3.27
C SER A 18 37.15 -5.10 -4.08
N ALA A 19 36.59 -5.40 -5.24
CA ALA A 19 35.87 -4.44 -6.08
C ALA A 19 34.56 -3.99 -5.41
N ARG A 20 33.84 -4.90 -4.74
CA ARG A 20 32.68 -4.57 -3.90
C ARG A 20 33.04 -3.76 -2.65
N ALA A 21 34.20 -4.03 -2.05
CA ALA A 21 34.69 -3.28 -0.89
C ALA A 21 35.14 -1.84 -1.23
N HIS A 22 35.55 -1.59 -2.48
CA HIS A 22 36.02 -0.29 -2.98
C HIS A 22 35.04 0.40 -3.94
N ALA A 23 33.88 -0.21 -4.20
CA ALA A 23 32.82 0.46 -4.94
C ALA A 23 32.35 1.67 -4.10
N PRO A 24 32.23 2.86 -4.71
CA PRO A 24 31.66 4.00 -4.00
C PRO A 24 30.26 3.60 -3.52
N LYS A 25 30.06 3.62 -2.20
CA LYS A 25 28.71 3.46 -1.64
C LYS A 25 27.92 4.68 -2.11
N LEU A 26 26.97 4.45 -3.01
CA LEU A 26 26.02 5.48 -3.42
C LEU A 26 25.29 5.99 -2.19
N ASP A 27 25.08 7.30 -2.13
CA ASP A 27 24.35 7.91 -1.03
C ASP A 27 22.89 7.43 -1.04
N ARG A 28 22.37 7.14 0.16
CA ARG A 28 20.98 6.74 0.30
C ARG A 28 20.06 7.94 0.07
N VAL A 29 18.96 7.71 -0.62
CA VAL A 29 17.95 8.73 -0.94
C VAL A 29 16.64 8.50 -0.21
N ASP A 30 16.45 7.34 0.42
CA ASP A 30 15.29 6.97 1.24
C ASP A 30 15.36 7.59 2.65
N THR A 31 15.65 8.89 2.71
CA THR A 31 15.77 9.68 3.95
C THR A 31 14.52 10.53 4.18
N GLY A 32 14.34 11.03 5.40
CA GLY A 32 13.20 11.90 5.73
C GLY A 32 11.85 11.19 5.69
N LEU A 33 11.83 9.90 6.06
CA LEU A 33 10.62 9.11 6.21
C LEU A 33 10.11 9.14 7.67
N PRO A 34 8.79 9.02 7.90
CA PRO A 34 8.25 8.95 9.26
C PRO A 34 8.81 7.75 10.02
N PHE A 35 8.79 7.84 11.36
CA PHE A 35 9.41 6.84 12.26
C PHE A 35 10.92 6.63 12.05
N ASN A 36 11.61 7.54 11.35
CA ASN A 36 12.99 7.34 10.86
C ASN A 36 13.13 6.04 10.04
N ALA A 37 12.07 5.69 9.29
CA ALA A 37 12.06 4.51 8.45
C ALA A 37 13.11 4.58 7.34
N GLN A 38 13.50 3.42 6.85
CA GLN A 38 14.35 3.25 5.68
C GLN A 38 14.05 1.89 5.04
N ILE A 39 14.30 1.76 3.74
CA ILE A 39 14.20 0.49 3.02
C ILE A 39 15.20 -0.50 3.63
N GLY A 40 14.72 -1.70 3.90
CA GLY A 40 15.44 -2.76 4.60
C GLY A 40 15.31 -2.75 6.13
N ALA A 41 14.73 -1.71 6.74
CA ALA A 41 14.39 -1.73 8.17
C ALA A 41 13.19 -2.65 8.44
N LEU A 42 12.98 -3.01 9.71
CA LEU A 42 11.86 -3.87 10.11
C LEU A 42 10.74 -3.05 10.73
N LEU A 43 9.57 -3.07 10.08
CA LEU A 43 8.32 -2.54 10.62
C LEU A 43 7.70 -3.54 11.60
N VAL A 44 7.31 -3.06 12.77
CA VAL A 44 6.57 -3.84 13.78
C VAL A 44 5.18 -3.25 13.93
N ILE A 45 4.17 -4.10 13.73
CA ILE A 45 2.74 -3.76 13.88
C ILE A 45 2.04 -4.68 14.88
N PRO A 46 0.98 -4.22 15.57
CA PRO A 46 0.31 -5.00 16.60
C PRO A 46 -0.57 -6.11 16.00
N ARG A 47 0.01 -7.27 15.67
CA ARG A 47 -0.71 -8.43 15.10
C ARG A 47 -1.96 -8.85 15.87
N ALA A 48 -1.95 -8.69 17.20
CA ALA A 48 -3.10 -9.01 18.04
C ALA A 48 -4.35 -8.21 17.64
N GLU A 49 -4.22 -6.98 17.16
CA GLU A 49 -5.36 -6.17 16.73
C GLU A 49 -6.03 -6.76 15.48
N PHE A 50 -5.26 -7.35 14.57
CA PHE A 50 -5.78 -8.05 13.39
C PHE A 50 -6.46 -9.37 13.74
N ALA A 51 -5.86 -10.13 14.66
CA ALA A 51 -6.38 -11.44 15.06
C ALA A 51 -7.72 -11.36 15.82
N LEU A 52 -8.09 -10.17 16.31
CA LEU A 52 -9.34 -9.90 17.01
C LEU A 52 -10.45 -9.41 16.07
N LEU A 53 -10.16 -9.20 14.78
CA LEU A 53 -11.17 -8.77 13.81
C LEU A 53 -12.00 -9.97 13.38
N ASP A 54 -13.30 -9.91 13.67
CA ASP A 54 -14.27 -10.89 13.21
C ASP A 54 -14.94 -10.41 11.91
N ALA A 55 -15.24 -11.33 11.00
CA ALA A 55 -15.81 -11.05 9.68
C ALA A 55 -15.10 -9.90 8.92
N SER A 56 -13.77 -9.89 8.96
CA SER A 56 -12.92 -8.86 8.33
C SER A 56 -12.36 -9.29 6.97
N LEU A 57 -12.20 -8.32 6.09
CA LEU A 57 -11.48 -8.44 4.82
C LEU A 57 -9.96 -8.51 5.01
N LEU A 58 -9.46 -8.15 6.20
CA LEU A 58 -8.03 -8.21 6.52
C LEU A 58 -7.61 -9.62 6.90
N ASP A 59 -6.39 -9.96 6.50
CA ASP A 59 -5.68 -11.11 7.01
C ASP A 59 -4.75 -10.70 8.14
N THR A 60 -4.60 -11.56 9.14
CA THR A 60 -3.55 -11.35 10.14
C THR A 60 -2.17 -11.47 9.48
N PRO A 61 -1.30 -10.45 9.58
CA PRO A 61 0.06 -10.52 9.05
C PRO A 61 0.78 -11.79 9.55
N LYS A 62 1.49 -12.49 8.67
CA LYS A 62 2.16 -13.76 9.01
C LYS A 62 3.27 -13.56 10.05
N ASP A 63 4.02 -12.48 9.90
CA ASP A 63 5.16 -12.13 10.74
C ASP A 63 4.89 -10.87 11.57
N ALA A 64 5.53 -10.79 12.75
CA ALA A 64 5.47 -9.59 13.61
C ALA A 64 6.46 -8.50 13.19
N HIS A 65 7.46 -8.89 12.40
CA HIS A 65 8.49 -8.02 11.87
C HIS A 65 8.43 -8.10 10.36
N LEU A 66 8.02 -7.01 9.73
CA LEU A 66 7.80 -6.91 8.30
C LEU A 66 8.91 -6.06 7.70
N PRO A 67 9.73 -6.57 6.78
CA PRO A 67 10.74 -5.74 6.12
C PRO A 67 10.07 -4.62 5.33
N ILE A 68 10.61 -3.41 5.42
CA ILE A 68 10.22 -2.31 4.54
C ILE A 68 10.92 -2.54 3.20
N GLU A 69 10.17 -3.00 2.21
CA GLU A 69 10.67 -3.29 0.87
C GLU A 69 10.81 -2.03 0.02
N SER A 70 9.98 -1.02 0.30
CA SER A 70 9.85 0.18 -0.51
C SER A 70 9.19 1.29 0.27
N ALA A 71 9.40 2.54 -0.15
CA ALA A 71 8.81 3.71 0.49
C ALA A 71 8.37 4.73 -0.55
N SER A 72 7.31 5.47 -0.26
CA SER A 72 6.85 6.56 -1.12
C SER A 72 6.36 7.75 -0.34
N ARG A 73 6.33 8.88 -1.05
CA ARG A 73 5.64 10.10 -0.66
C ARG A 73 4.58 10.43 -1.71
N LEU A 74 3.37 10.67 -1.24
CA LEU A 74 2.27 11.18 -2.05
C LEU A 74 2.31 12.70 -2.01
N HIS A 75 2.27 13.31 -3.19
CA HIS A 75 2.15 14.76 -3.36
C HIS A 75 0.70 15.05 -3.71
N MET A 76 -0.05 15.60 -2.76
CA MET A 76 -1.48 15.85 -2.89
C MET A 76 -1.72 17.09 -3.75
N ASN A 77 -2.62 16.99 -4.72
CA ASN A 77 -3.00 18.11 -5.57
C ASN A 77 -3.92 19.05 -4.79
N GLY A 78 -3.48 20.30 -4.62
CA GLY A 78 -4.26 21.35 -3.94
C GLY A 78 -4.11 21.39 -2.42
N ASP A 79 -3.29 20.51 -1.84
CA ASP A 79 -2.95 20.53 -0.41
C ASP A 79 -1.50 20.06 -0.21
N GLU A 80 -0.55 20.91 -0.60
CA GLU A 80 0.89 20.59 -0.59
C GLU A 80 1.46 20.41 0.83
N ASP A 81 0.72 20.87 1.84
CA ASP A 81 1.10 20.81 3.25
C ASP A 81 0.82 19.43 3.86
N LEU A 82 -0.08 18.63 3.26
CA LEU A 82 -0.32 17.26 3.71
C LEU A 82 0.85 16.34 3.35
N LYS A 83 1.48 15.77 4.38
CA LYS A 83 2.58 14.82 4.23
C LYS A 83 2.07 13.39 4.41
N LEU A 84 1.74 12.75 3.29
CA LEU A 84 1.28 11.38 3.26
C LEU A 84 2.38 10.45 2.71
N PHE A 85 2.73 9.43 3.49
CA PHE A 85 3.74 8.44 3.13
C PHE A 85 3.15 7.05 3.09
N ARG A 86 3.74 6.17 2.28
CA ARG A 86 3.49 4.72 2.31
C ARG A 86 4.80 3.97 2.52
N LEU A 87 4.86 3.14 3.54
CA LEU A 87 5.96 2.21 3.82
C LEU A 87 5.50 0.81 3.43
N TYR A 88 5.95 0.34 2.28
CA TYR A 88 5.53 -0.94 1.71
C TYR A 88 6.25 -2.09 2.39
N THR A 89 5.47 -3.00 2.95
CA THR A 89 5.93 -4.27 3.54
C THR A 89 5.82 -5.44 2.58
N SER A 90 5.06 -5.25 1.50
CA SER A 90 5.05 -6.14 0.35
C SER A 90 4.72 -5.35 -0.91
N LEU A 91 5.53 -5.52 -1.95
CA LEU A 91 5.28 -4.96 -3.27
C LEU A 91 4.33 -5.81 -4.15
N GLY A 92 3.95 -7.00 -3.68
CA GLY A 92 3.14 -7.95 -4.45
C GLY A 92 3.93 -8.69 -5.53
N GLU A 93 3.22 -9.38 -6.43
CA GLU A 93 3.82 -10.33 -7.39
C GLU A 93 4.69 -9.65 -8.48
N ASP A 94 4.42 -8.40 -8.83
CA ASP A 94 4.99 -7.73 -10.01
C ASP A 94 5.45 -6.27 -9.77
N ARG A 95 5.52 -5.85 -8.50
CA ARG A 95 5.74 -4.46 -8.08
C ARG A 95 4.67 -3.47 -8.53
N LEU A 96 3.60 -3.90 -9.20
CA LEU A 96 2.43 -3.07 -9.52
C LEU A 96 1.40 -3.08 -8.39
N GLY A 97 1.60 -3.88 -7.34
CA GLY A 97 0.78 -3.82 -6.12
C GLY A 97 -0.22 -4.95 -5.94
N ILE A 98 -0.37 -5.87 -6.89
CA ILE A 98 -1.22 -7.06 -6.72
C ILE A 98 -0.65 -7.94 -5.61
N GLY A 99 -1.40 -8.10 -4.53
CA GLY A 99 -0.96 -8.79 -3.30
C GLY A 99 -0.06 -7.93 -2.40
N GLY A 100 0.05 -6.63 -2.67
CA GLY A 100 0.86 -5.70 -1.88
C GLY A 100 0.24 -5.33 -0.53
N ALA A 101 1.08 -4.79 0.35
CA ALA A 101 0.68 -4.25 1.64
C ALA A 101 1.59 -3.11 2.06
N PHE A 102 1.04 -2.13 2.79
CA PHE A 102 1.80 -0.98 3.25
C PHE A 102 1.22 -0.33 4.50
N LEU A 103 2.09 0.32 5.26
CA LEU A 103 1.69 1.28 6.28
C LEU A 103 1.54 2.67 5.64
N GLN A 104 0.35 3.23 5.66
CA GLN A 104 0.10 4.62 5.32
C GLN A 104 0.25 5.50 6.57
N VAL A 105 0.99 6.60 6.46
CA VAL A 105 1.27 7.52 7.56
C VAL A 105 0.97 8.94 7.10
N LEU A 106 0.00 9.57 7.75
CA LEU A 106 -0.28 10.99 7.58
C LEU A 106 0.43 11.78 8.67
N CYS A 107 1.27 12.73 8.28
CA CYS A 107 1.99 13.62 9.19
C CYS A 107 1.47 15.05 9.05
N GLY A 108 1.69 15.86 10.11
CA GLY A 108 1.46 17.29 10.06
C GLY A 108 2.41 18.02 9.11
N ALA A 109 1.99 19.22 8.69
CA ALA A 109 2.74 20.05 7.75
C ALA A 109 4.14 20.42 8.25
N ASP A 110 4.29 20.63 9.56
CA ASP A 110 5.55 21.12 10.13
C ASP A 110 6.55 20.01 10.48
N SER A 111 6.07 18.82 10.87
CA SER A 111 6.93 17.76 11.41
C SER A 111 6.49 16.36 11.01
N LEU A 112 7.46 15.49 10.71
CA LEU A 112 7.24 14.06 10.47
C LEU A 112 7.00 13.27 11.77
N GLU A 113 7.29 13.87 12.92
CA GLU A 113 7.00 13.28 14.23
C GLU A 113 5.56 13.54 14.67
N ASP A 114 4.91 14.55 14.07
CA ASP A 114 3.50 14.88 14.30
C ASP A 114 2.61 13.97 13.45
N ILE A 115 2.52 12.70 13.86
CA ILE A 115 1.73 11.68 13.17
C ILE A 115 0.25 11.85 13.50
N ARG A 116 -0.56 12.12 12.47
CA ARG A 116 -1.99 12.43 12.57
C ARG A 116 -2.89 11.22 12.35
N ASP A 117 -2.50 10.32 11.45
CA ASP A 117 -3.19 9.06 11.19
C ASP A 117 -2.19 8.00 10.74
N VAL A 118 -2.44 6.75 11.15
CA VAL A 118 -1.66 5.58 10.74
C VAL A 118 -2.61 4.45 10.44
N ALA A 119 -2.50 3.88 9.25
CA ALA A 119 -3.26 2.69 8.89
C ALA A 119 -2.44 1.71 8.07
N TYR A 120 -2.65 0.43 8.32
CA TYR A 120 -2.01 -0.64 7.56
C TYR A 120 -3.01 -1.20 6.57
N TYR A 121 -2.64 -1.21 5.29
CA TYR A 121 -3.47 -1.63 4.17
C TYR A 121 -2.96 -2.92 3.54
N GLN A 122 -3.90 -3.77 3.13
CA GLN A 122 -3.65 -5.02 2.39
C GLN A 122 -4.49 -5.02 1.11
N PHE A 123 -3.86 -5.41 0.01
CA PHE A 123 -4.53 -5.59 -1.27
C PHE A 123 -5.64 -6.65 -1.18
N LEU A 124 -6.81 -6.36 -1.74
CA LEU A 124 -7.92 -7.30 -1.87
C LEU A 124 -8.03 -7.82 -3.30
N THR A 125 -8.29 -6.90 -4.24
CA THR A 125 -8.52 -7.20 -5.64
C THR A 125 -8.28 -5.97 -6.51
N ARG A 126 -8.22 -6.18 -7.83
CA ARG A 126 -7.95 -5.16 -8.83
C ARG A 126 -8.97 -5.22 -9.96
N GLN A 127 -9.41 -4.05 -10.41
CA GLN A 127 -10.18 -3.90 -11.65
C GLN A 127 -9.36 -3.17 -12.71
N TYR A 128 -9.64 -3.47 -13.98
CA TYR A 128 -8.97 -2.90 -15.15
C TYR A 128 -9.99 -2.17 -16.05
N PRO A 129 -10.44 -0.97 -15.67
CA PRO A 129 -11.32 -0.17 -16.52
C PRO A 129 -10.57 0.29 -17.79
N VAL A 130 -11.10 -0.08 -18.95
CA VAL A 130 -10.46 0.12 -20.26
C VAL A 130 -10.92 1.43 -20.89
N THR A 131 -12.21 1.74 -20.79
CA THR A 131 -12.79 2.91 -21.46
C THR A 131 -12.82 4.14 -20.56
N ALA A 132 -12.89 5.33 -21.15
CA ALA A 132 -13.03 6.56 -20.38
C ALA A 132 -14.30 6.57 -19.51
N GLU A 133 -15.37 5.93 -19.99
CA GLU A 133 -16.65 5.75 -19.29
C GLU A 133 -16.51 4.82 -18.08
N GLU A 134 -15.83 3.68 -18.23
CA GLU A 134 -15.54 2.75 -17.13
C GLU A 134 -14.62 3.36 -16.06
N GLN A 135 -13.71 4.25 -16.47
CA GLN A 135 -12.78 4.91 -15.57
C GLN A 135 -13.39 6.12 -14.85
N ALA A 136 -14.42 6.77 -15.42
CA ALA A 136 -15.01 8.00 -14.89
C ALA A 136 -15.53 7.89 -13.44
N PRO A 137 -16.22 6.79 -13.03
CA PRO A 137 -16.59 6.59 -11.64
C PRO A 137 -15.38 6.62 -10.70
N PHE A 138 -14.26 6.00 -11.09
CA PHE A 138 -13.08 5.88 -10.23
C PHE A 138 -12.20 7.14 -10.23
N ARG A 139 -12.30 7.99 -11.25
CA ARG A 139 -11.69 9.33 -11.23
C ARG A 139 -12.44 10.35 -10.36
N GLY A 140 -13.65 10.00 -9.91
CA GLY A 140 -14.54 10.86 -9.11
C GLY A 140 -14.80 12.18 -9.81
N GLU A 141 -15.45 12.12 -10.98
CA GLU A 141 -15.84 13.27 -11.78
C GLU A 141 -17.27 13.73 -11.44
N GLY A 142 -17.60 13.76 -10.14
CA GLY A 142 -18.91 14.18 -9.61
C GLY A 142 -19.86 13.03 -9.24
N PHE A 143 -19.44 11.78 -9.43
CA PHE A 143 -20.17 10.56 -9.08
C PHE A 143 -19.19 9.39 -8.89
N GLY A 144 -19.66 8.27 -8.35
CA GLY A 144 -18.84 7.08 -8.09
C GLY A 144 -17.89 7.28 -6.91
N LEU A 145 -16.57 7.20 -7.14
CA LEU A 145 -15.57 7.40 -6.10
C LEU A 145 -15.74 8.80 -5.49
N GLY A 146 -16.00 8.84 -4.19
CA GLY A 146 -16.38 10.06 -3.50
C GLY A 146 -17.85 10.14 -3.11
N GLU A 147 -18.71 9.21 -3.53
CA GLU A 147 -20.06 9.05 -2.97
C GLU A 147 -20.00 8.64 -1.49
N MET A 148 -21.08 8.90 -0.75
CA MET A 148 -21.15 8.65 0.69
C MET A 148 -21.11 7.16 1.02
N ASP A 149 -21.74 6.33 0.20
CA ASP A 149 -21.90 4.90 0.45
C ASP A 149 -21.23 4.08 -0.65
N TYR A 150 -20.57 3.00 -0.25
CA TYR A 150 -20.00 2.01 -1.15
C TYR A 150 -20.39 0.62 -0.68
N TYR A 151 -20.78 -0.24 -1.61
CA TYR A 151 -21.25 -1.59 -1.32
C TYR A 151 -20.40 -2.61 -2.06
N MET A 152 -19.95 -3.64 -1.35
CA MET A 152 -19.26 -4.80 -1.93
C MET A 152 -20.18 -6.01 -1.89
N ALA A 153 -20.64 -6.44 -3.06
CA ALA A 153 -21.47 -7.63 -3.21
C ALA A 153 -20.62 -8.90 -3.37
N GLU A 154 -21.30 -10.05 -3.34
CA GLU A 154 -20.69 -11.39 -3.43
C GLU A 154 -19.78 -11.56 -4.66
N ASP A 155 -20.18 -11.01 -5.81
CA ASP A 155 -19.43 -11.10 -7.06
C ASP A 155 -18.06 -10.42 -6.96
N GLN A 156 -17.96 -9.28 -6.28
CA GLN A 156 -16.70 -8.58 -6.02
C GLN A 156 -15.89 -9.27 -4.92
N LEU A 157 -16.54 -9.71 -3.84
CA LEU A 157 -15.87 -10.39 -2.73
C LEU A 157 -15.23 -11.71 -3.16
N SER A 158 -15.89 -12.45 -4.06
CA SER A 158 -15.35 -13.68 -4.64
C SER A 158 -14.13 -13.47 -5.56
N GLN A 159 -13.86 -12.24 -6.01
CA GLN A 159 -12.63 -11.90 -6.75
C GLN A 159 -11.41 -11.67 -5.84
N ILE A 160 -11.59 -11.67 -4.51
CA ILE A 160 -10.48 -11.48 -3.58
C ILE A 160 -9.65 -12.76 -3.54
N SER A 161 -8.35 -12.63 -3.79
CA SER A 161 -7.44 -13.79 -3.80
C SER A 161 -7.44 -14.47 -2.43
N GLY A 162 -7.62 -15.80 -2.42
CA GLY A 162 -7.70 -16.58 -1.19
C GLY A 162 -9.05 -16.51 -0.46
N MET A 163 -10.07 -15.86 -1.03
CA MET A 163 -11.44 -15.95 -0.53
C MET A 163 -11.95 -17.39 -0.65
N SER A 164 -12.36 -17.98 0.47
CA SER A 164 -13.03 -19.29 0.50
C SER A 164 -14.52 -19.10 0.74
N ASP A 165 -15.34 -20.06 0.32
CA ASP A 165 -16.79 -20.05 0.54
C ASP A 165 -17.12 -19.83 2.03
N SER A 166 -16.40 -20.50 2.94
CA SER A 166 -16.60 -20.32 4.39
C SER A 166 -16.30 -18.90 4.90
N ARG A 167 -15.35 -18.19 4.28
CA ARG A 167 -15.02 -16.80 4.63
C ARG A 167 -16.05 -15.86 4.02
N LEU A 168 -16.51 -16.14 2.80
CA LEU A 168 -17.56 -15.39 2.14
C LEU A 168 -18.87 -15.47 2.94
N ASP A 169 -19.27 -16.67 3.38
CA ASP A 169 -20.43 -16.91 4.25
C ASP A 169 -20.31 -16.15 5.58
N ALA A 170 -19.10 -16.05 6.14
CA ALA A 170 -18.85 -15.30 7.38
C ALA A 170 -18.95 -13.78 7.16
N LEU A 171 -18.59 -13.29 5.98
CA LEU A 171 -18.68 -11.87 5.60
C LEU A 171 -20.12 -11.46 5.27
N LEU A 172 -20.91 -12.39 4.72
CA LEU A 172 -22.29 -12.20 4.30
C LEU A 172 -23.24 -13.17 5.04
N PRO A 173 -23.35 -13.08 6.38
CA PRO A 173 -24.14 -14.04 7.13
C PRO A 173 -25.64 -13.87 6.88
N GLY A 174 -26.32 -14.98 6.55
CA GLY A 174 -27.78 -15.02 6.40
C GLY A 174 -28.25 -14.39 5.08
N ASP A 175 -29.12 -13.39 5.17
CA ASP A 175 -29.72 -12.71 4.01
C ASP A 175 -28.99 -11.41 3.63
N ILE A 176 -27.78 -11.18 4.16
CA ILE A 176 -26.98 -10.00 3.82
C ILE A 176 -26.39 -10.20 2.41
N ALA A 177 -26.81 -9.35 1.46
CA ALA A 177 -26.35 -9.43 0.07
C ALA A 177 -25.02 -8.70 -0.18
N GLU A 178 -24.68 -7.73 0.66
CA GLU A 178 -23.55 -6.83 0.44
C GLU A 178 -22.98 -6.28 1.75
N ILE A 179 -21.68 -5.99 1.72
CA ILE A 179 -21.00 -5.25 2.78
C ILE A 179 -21.10 -3.77 2.48
N HIS A 180 -21.66 -3.01 3.42
CA HIS A 180 -21.76 -1.55 3.33
C HIS A 180 -20.57 -0.86 3.99
N PHE A 181 -19.98 0.10 3.28
CA PHE A 181 -19.00 1.05 3.78
C PHE A 181 -19.48 2.49 3.57
N THR A 182 -19.12 3.38 4.50
CA THR A 182 -19.41 4.81 4.42
C THR A 182 -18.11 5.61 4.30
N ARG A 183 -18.09 6.61 3.42
CA ARG A 183 -16.93 7.48 3.16
C ARG A 183 -16.42 8.11 4.46
N GLU A 184 -15.12 8.05 4.67
CA GLU A 184 -14.47 8.69 5.81
C GLU A 184 -14.26 10.19 5.52
N GLY A 185 -14.93 11.04 6.29
CA GLY A 185 -14.79 12.49 6.21
C GLY A 185 -15.65 13.18 5.14
N GLY A 186 -15.75 14.51 5.30
CA GLY A 186 -16.53 15.41 4.46
C GLY A 186 -18.05 15.30 4.66
N VAL A 187 -18.76 16.41 4.47
CA VAL A 187 -20.23 16.47 4.59
C VAL A 187 -20.90 16.40 3.21
N GLY A 188 -22.06 15.75 3.14
CA GLY A 188 -22.87 15.67 1.93
C GLY A 188 -22.73 14.34 1.19
N GLN A 189 -23.59 14.16 0.17
CA GLN A 189 -23.72 12.91 -0.59
C GLN A 189 -22.49 12.60 -1.45
N TYR A 190 -21.73 13.62 -1.84
CA TYR A 190 -20.55 13.49 -2.66
C TYR A 190 -19.45 14.44 -2.19
N VAL A 191 -18.22 13.95 -2.16
CA VAL A 191 -16.99 14.71 -1.91
C VAL A 191 -15.94 14.20 -2.90
N SER A 192 -15.31 15.10 -3.65
CA SER A 192 -14.31 14.69 -4.64
C SER A 192 -13.18 13.88 -4.00
N PRO A 193 -12.70 12.82 -4.68
CA PRO A 193 -11.57 12.04 -4.21
C PRO A 193 -10.30 12.86 -4.17
N PHE A 194 -9.40 12.43 -3.29
CA PHE A 194 -8.06 12.96 -3.22
C PHE A 194 -7.32 12.63 -4.51
N ARG A 195 -6.62 13.62 -5.06
CA ARG A 195 -5.75 13.43 -6.22
C ARG A 195 -4.31 13.63 -5.78
N ALA A 196 -3.43 12.75 -6.21
CA ALA A 196 -2.02 12.83 -5.86
C ALA A 196 -1.11 12.25 -6.94
N THR A 197 0.16 12.64 -6.91
CA THR A 197 1.24 11.92 -7.59
C THR A 197 2.08 11.18 -6.54
N GLU A 198 2.25 9.89 -6.73
CA GLU A 198 3.11 9.06 -5.89
C GLU A 198 4.44 8.78 -6.60
N ASN A 199 5.55 9.05 -5.91
CA ASN A 199 6.88 8.60 -6.30
C ASN A 199 7.34 7.56 -5.28
N ARG A 200 7.45 6.30 -5.73
CA ARG A 200 7.84 5.15 -4.91
C ARG A 200 9.28 4.74 -5.21
N LEU A 201 10.09 4.59 -4.17
CA LEU A 201 11.46 4.10 -4.20
C LEU A 201 11.47 2.61 -3.86
N ASP A 202 12.00 1.76 -4.73
CA ASP A 202 12.08 0.30 -4.54
C ASP A 202 13.51 -0.17 -4.17
N ASP A 203 14.42 0.78 -3.96
CA ASP A 203 15.70 0.57 -3.31
C ASP A 203 16.19 1.86 -2.64
N ALA A 204 17.19 1.69 -1.78
CA ALA A 204 17.71 2.75 -0.93
C ALA A 204 18.44 3.87 -1.69
N VAL A 205 18.87 3.64 -2.93
CA VAL A 205 19.67 4.58 -3.72
C VAL A 205 18.85 5.28 -4.82
N GLY A 206 17.62 4.81 -5.06
CA GLY A 206 16.67 5.39 -5.99
C GLY A 206 16.85 4.94 -7.44
N ASP A 207 17.57 3.84 -7.68
CA ASP A 207 17.79 3.30 -9.02
C ASP A 207 16.52 2.63 -9.58
N ARG A 208 15.72 2.04 -8.69
CA ARG A 208 14.44 1.40 -9.02
C ARG A 208 13.29 2.07 -8.29
N GLY A 209 12.16 2.12 -8.96
CA GLY A 209 10.97 2.77 -8.43
C GLY A 209 9.84 2.86 -9.42
N MET A 210 8.79 3.55 -9.01
CA MET A 210 7.59 3.75 -9.80
C MET A 210 7.03 5.15 -9.57
N LYS A 211 6.54 5.77 -10.65
CA LYS A 211 5.78 7.01 -10.59
C LYS A 211 4.38 6.78 -11.12
N LYS A 212 3.38 7.23 -10.37
CA LYS A 212 1.97 7.13 -10.75
C LYS A 212 1.18 8.36 -10.33
N ASP A 213 0.16 8.67 -11.08
CA ASP A 213 -0.92 9.56 -10.64
C ASP A 213 -2.05 8.71 -10.10
N LEU A 214 -2.70 9.17 -9.03
CA LEU A 214 -3.80 8.44 -8.42
C LEU A 214 -4.94 9.36 -7.96
N SER A 215 -6.13 8.79 -7.96
CA SER A 215 -7.34 9.33 -7.35
C SER A 215 -7.85 8.30 -6.35
N PHE A 216 -8.00 8.67 -5.09
CA PHE A 216 -8.36 7.72 -4.05
C PHE A 216 -9.34 8.27 -3.04
N MET A 217 -10.13 7.37 -2.46
CA MET A 217 -11.05 7.68 -1.38
C MET A 217 -11.07 6.56 -0.36
N GLN A 218 -11.26 6.94 0.90
CA GLN A 218 -11.32 6.04 2.03
C GLN A 218 -12.76 5.93 2.52
N TYR A 219 -13.15 4.70 2.82
CA TYR A 219 -14.44 4.33 3.37
C TYR A 219 -14.21 3.49 4.63
N THR A 220 -15.23 3.39 5.48
CA THR A 220 -15.17 2.67 6.74
C THR A 220 -16.44 1.86 6.96
N ARG A 221 -16.31 0.75 7.68
CA ARG A 221 -17.43 0.04 8.28
C ARG A 221 -17.10 -0.33 9.72
N THR A 222 -18.13 -0.50 10.53
CA THR A 222 -17.97 -0.99 11.90
C THR A 222 -18.20 -2.50 11.91
N LEU A 223 -17.22 -3.26 12.42
CA LEU A 223 -17.34 -4.70 12.62
C LEU A 223 -18.14 -5.00 13.89
N ALA A 224 -18.60 -6.24 14.05
CA ALA A 224 -19.42 -6.64 15.21
C ALA A 224 -18.75 -6.38 16.57
N GLY A 225 -17.41 -6.43 16.64
CA GLY A 225 -16.62 -6.11 17.84
C GLY A 225 -16.44 -4.62 18.12
N GLY A 226 -17.01 -3.73 17.29
CA GLY A 226 -16.92 -2.28 17.40
C GLY A 226 -15.65 -1.68 16.79
N GLN A 227 -14.73 -2.49 16.27
CA GLN A 227 -13.57 -2.00 15.52
C GLN A 227 -14.01 -1.45 14.16
N SER A 228 -13.32 -0.40 13.69
CA SER A 228 -13.51 0.14 12.36
C SER A 228 -12.57 -0.54 11.38
N GLU A 229 -13.12 -1.17 10.36
CA GLU A 229 -12.37 -1.59 9.17
C GLU A 229 -12.44 -0.48 8.12
N ARG A 230 -11.32 -0.24 7.43
CA ARG A 230 -11.21 0.73 6.34
C ARG A 230 -11.21 0.01 4.99
N LEU A 231 -11.74 0.69 3.98
CA LEU A 231 -11.61 0.33 2.57
C LEU A 231 -11.01 1.53 1.84
N LEU A 232 -9.85 1.35 1.23
CA LEU A 232 -9.22 2.33 0.35
C LEU A 232 -9.44 1.87 -1.09
N ILE A 233 -10.10 2.72 -1.88
CA ILE A 233 -10.27 2.52 -3.32
C ILE A 233 -9.36 3.52 -4.03
N SER A 234 -8.44 3.01 -4.85
CA SER A 234 -7.39 3.81 -5.51
C SER A 234 -7.43 3.57 -7.01
N PHE A 235 -7.86 4.56 -7.79
CA PHE A 235 -7.64 4.62 -9.23
C PHE A 235 -6.22 5.06 -9.50
N GLU A 236 -5.46 4.26 -10.24
CA GLU A 236 -4.04 4.49 -10.47
C GLU A 236 -3.71 4.50 -11.95
N ASN A 237 -2.90 5.48 -12.35
CA ASN A 237 -2.31 5.62 -13.67
C ASN A 237 -0.79 5.61 -13.53
N VAL A 238 -0.17 4.47 -13.80
CA VAL A 238 1.29 4.30 -13.77
C VAL A 238 1.90 5.07 -14.94
N LEU A 239 2.82 5.97 -14.65
CA LEU A 239 3.50 6.80 -15.64
C LEU A 239 4.82 6.15 -16.07
N SER A 240 5.62 5.74 -15.09
CA SER A 240 6.93 5.15 -15.33
C SER A 240 7.33 4.14 -14.25
N ARG A 241 8.20 3.22 -14.64
CA ARG A 241 8.86 2.24 -13.78
C ARG A 241 10.34 2.18 -14.14
N ASP A 242 11.19 2.29 -13.14
CA ASP A 242 12.66 2.25 -13.30
C ASP A 242 13.15 3.23 -14.40
N GLY A 243 12.57 4.43 -14.42
CA GLY A 243 12.88 5.49 -15.38
C GLY A 243 12.30 5.31 -16.79
N GLN A 244 11.65 4.18 -17.08
CA GLN A 244 11.05 3.87 -18.37
C GLN A 244 9.54 4.08 -18.36
N THR A 245 8.97 4.57 -19.46
CA THR A 245 7.52 4.68 -19.61
C THR A 245 6.87 3.30 -19.47
N SER A 246 5.89 3.18 -18.58
CA SER A 246 5.23 1.90 -18.27
C SER A 246 3.75 2.14 -17.98
N ALA A 247 3.03 2.64 -18.98
CA ALA A 247 1.62 3.01 -18.85
C ALA A 247 0.75 1.81 -18.44
N ALA A 248 0.08 1.93 -17.30
CA ALA A 248 -0.92 0.97 -16.84
C ALA A 248 -1.99 1.71 -16.05
N VAL A 249 -3.25 1.32 -16.25
CA VAL A 249 -4.39 1.91 -15.55
C VAL A 249 -5.17 0.80 -14.86
N TYR A 250 -5.45 0.99 -13.57
CA TYR A 250 -6.19 0.03 -12.76
C TYR A 250 -6.83 0.69 -11.55
N VAL A 251 -7.72 -0.06 -10.89
CA VAL A 251 -8.32 0.31 -9.61
C VAL A 251 -7.98 -0.75 -8.59
N ASP A 252 -7.34 -0.35 -7.50
CA ASP A 252 -7.06 -1.21 -6.37
C ASP A 252 -8.07 -1.00 -5.25
N PHE A 253 -8.51 -2.12 -4.69
CA PHE A 253 -9.30 -2.18 -3.47
C PHE A 253 -8.41 -2.74 -2.36
N LEU A 254 -8.27 -1.98 -1.27
CA LEU A 254 -7.44 -2.36 -0.14
C LEU A 254 -8.25 -2.30 1.16
N ALA A 255 -8.23 -3.37 1.94
CA ALA A 255 -8.74 -3.32 3.32
C ALA A 255 -7.67 -2.72 4.23
N GLY A 256 -8.08 -1.98 5.25
CA GLY A 256 -7.16 -1.34 6.17
C GLY A 256 -7.62 -1.34 7.62
N LEU A 257 -6.66 -1.26 8.53
CA LEU A 257 -6.89 -1.08 9.96
C LEU A 257 -6.14 0.15 10.43
N ALA A 258 -6.84 1.07 11.09
CA ALA A 258 -6.22 2.18 11.80
C ALA A 258 -5.44 1.64 13.01
N LEU A 259 -4.20 2.07 13.17
CA LEU A 259 -3.31 1.62 14.23
C LEU A 259 -2.97 2.75 15.19
N ASP A 260 -2.83 2.42 16.47
CA ASP A 260 -2.23 3.35 17.43
C ASP A 260 -0.75 3.56 17.08
N ARG A 261 -0.37 4.80 16.81
CA ARG A 261 1.01 5.19 16.47
C ARG A 261 2.02 4.70 17.50
N ASN A 262 1.65 4.58 18.78
CA ASN A 262 2.57 4.14 19.85
C ASN A 262 2.86 2.63 19.80
N LYS A 263 2.04 1.87 19.07
CA LYS A 263 2.19 0.42 18.88
C LYS A 263 2.93 0.07 17.59
N VAL A 264 3.16 1.06 16.73
CA VAL A 264 3.95 0.91 15.51
C VAL A 264 5.40 1.28 15.79
N LYS A 265 6.35 0.47 15.32
CA LYS A 265 7.79 0.73 15.48
C LYS A 265 8.55 0.39 14.21
N VAL A 266 9.68 1.06 14.01
CA VAL A 266 10.68 0.68 13.01
C VAL A 266 11.98 0.35 13.73
N LEU A 267 12.60 -0.78 13.37
CA LEU A 267 13.83 -1.33 13.94
C LEU A 267 14.94 -1.42 12.89
#